data_AF-A0A8H7VDL6-F1
#
_entry.id   AF-A0A8H7VDL6-F1
#
_cell.length_a   1.000
_cell.length_b   1.000
_cell.length_c   1.000
_cell.angle_alpha   90.00
_cell.angle_beta   90.00
_cell.angle_gamma   90.00
#
_symmetry.space_group_name_H-M   'P 1'
#
loop_
_entity.id
_entity.type
_entity.pdbx_description
1 polymer ?
#
loop_
_entity_poly.entity_id
_entity_poly.type
_entity_poly.pdbx_seq_one_letter_code
_entity_poly.pdbx_strand_id
1 'polypeptide(L)'
;MGLKNIRRDICFRDDPTIPIVLYVKSIDQNPYKNRKYPNESIIYVNNQPEAEIQHKTVNQAQRVEFLNIKYLPLGVDDSGRYNPHVFPHYSTDWSRSLSFNGIFSCVLKVTHVLDDRTVNGFTKWYTYKKLKLMDATKAALRDIVMYLPEYQDSFRKMKEAGYEIIRYARSSKGKKDDLFYAVFQLQGECCHG
;
A
#
# COMPACT_ATOMS: atom_id res chain seq x y z
N MET A 1 5.89 -53.93 1.48
CA MET A 1 4.92 -52.85 1.76
C MET A 1 5.37 -51.60 1.02
N GLY A 2 4.65 -51.18 -0.03
CA GLY A 2 5.00 -49.97 -0.77
C GLY A 2 4.56 -48.71 -0.02
N LEU A 3 5.48 -47.79 0.22
CA LEU A 3 5.19 -46.47 0.78
C LEU A 3 4.38 -45.67 -0.25
N LYS A 4 3.05 -45.80 -0.19
CA LYS A 4 2.12 -45.00 -1.00
C LYS A 4 2.33 -43.52 -0.67
N ASN A 5 2.50 -42.71 -1.72
CA ASN A 5 2.65 -41.25 -1.74
C ASN A 5 2.20 -40.55 -0.46
N ILE A 6 3.15 -40.10 0.35
CA ILE A 6 2.85 -39.39 1.59
C ILE A 6 2.63 -37.91 1.25
N ARG A 7 1.37 -37.48 1.27
CA ARG A 7 0.98 -36.10 0.99
C ARG A 7 1.36 -35.18 2.15
N ARG A 8 2.14 -34.14 1.85
CA ARG A 8 2.53 -33.06 2.78
C ARG A 8 1.80 -31.78 2.40
N ASP A 9 1.55 -30.92 3.38
CA ASP A 9 0.90 -29.62 3.21
C ASP A 9 1.49 -28.59 4.20
N ILE A 10 1.32 -27.30 3.91
CA ILE A 10 1.84 -26.20 4.73
C ILE A 10 0.72 -25.71 5.67
N CYS A 11 1.04 -25.62 6.96
CA CYS A 11 0.10 -25.17 7.99
C CYS A 11 0.80 -24.27 9.02
N PHE A 12 0.03 -23.74 9.96
CA PHE A 12 0.51 -22.97 11.11
C PHE A 12 -0.23 -23.39 12.39
N ARG A 13 0.38 -23.11 13.55
CA ARG A 13 -0.24 -23.38 14.86
C ARG A 13 -0.88 -22.10 15.41
N ASP A 14 -0.19 -21.45 16.34
CA ASP A 14 -0.67 -20.23 17.00
C ASP A 14 -0.25 -18.98 16.22
N ASP A 15 0.91 -19.01 15.56
CA ASP A 15 1.46 -17.90 14.80
C ASP A 15 1.41 -18.17 13.28
N PRO A 16 0.61 -17.41 12.49
CA PRO A 16 0.53 -17.57 11.05
C PRO A 16 1.80 -17.12 10.30
N THR A 17 2.78 -16.54 10.98
CA THR A 17 4.07 -16.14 10.38
C THR A 17 5.12 -17.25 10.41
N ILE A 18 4.86 -18.35 11.13
CA ILE A 18 5.79 -19.49 11.27
C ILE A 18 5.20 -20.73 10.58
N PRO A 19 5.47 -20.93 9.27
CA PRO A 19 4.93 -22.06 8.54
C PRO A 19 5.61 -23.37 8.96
N ILE A 20 4.82 -24.44 9.04
CA ILE A 20 5.28 -25.79 9.37
C ILE A 20 4.73 -26.75 8.31
N VAL A 21 5.61 -27.61 7.79
CA VAL A 21 5.24 -28.68 6.85
C VAL A 21 4.85 -29.92 7.63
N LEU A 22 3.60 -30.35 7.50
CA LEU A 22 3.10 -31.56 8.15
C LEU A 22 2.48 -32.51 7.12
N TYR A 23 2.33 -33.78 7.51
CA TYR A 23 1.55 -34.73 6.72
C TYR A 23 0.08 -34.37 6.80
N VAL A 24 -0.63 -34.46 5.67
CA VAL A 24 -2.06 -34.14 5.61
C VAL A 24 -2.85 -34.94 6.66
N LYS A 25 -2.53 -36.22 6.83
CA LYS A 25 -3.12 -37.07 7.89
C LYS A 25 -2.94 -36.51 9.29
N SER A 26 -1.78 -35.93 9.60
CA SER A 26 -1.50 -35.32 10.91
C SER A 26 -2.23 -34.00 11.11
N ILE A 27 -2.43 -33.23 10.04
CA ILE A 27 -3.22 -31.99 10.09
C ILE A 27 -4.69 -32.32 10.34
N ASP A 28 -5.24 -33.29 9.60
CA ASP A 28 -6.65 -33.66 9.68
C ASP A 28 -7.00 -34.34 11.02
N GLN A 29 -6.02 -34.93 11.72
CA GLN A 29 -6.19 -35.46 13.09
C GLN A 29 -6.39 -34.37 14.15
N ASN A 30 -5.91 -33.13 13.93
CA ASN A 30 -6.10 -32.01 14.85
C ASN A 30 -6.15 -30.66 14.11
N PRO A 31 -7.29 -30.34 13.48
CA PRO A 31 -7.45 -29.13 12.66
C PRO A 31 -7.50 -27.84 13.49
N TYR A 32 -7.80 -27.92 14.79
CA TYR A 32 -7.83 -26.75 15.68
C TYR A 32 -6.42 -26.28 16.04
N LYS A 33 -5.50 -27.24 16.22
CA LYS A 33 -4.09 -26.97 16.52
C LYS A 33 -3.25 -26.71 15.26
N ASN A 34 -3.62 -27.31 14.13
CA ASN A 34 -2.91 -27.14 12.86
C ASN A 34 -3.84 -26.52 11.84
N ARG A 35 -3.76 -25.21 11.67
CA ARG A 35 -4.56 -24.44 10.73
C ARG A 35 -3.86 -24.43 9.38
N LYS A 36 -4.57 -24.85 8.32
CA LYS A 36 -4.05 -24.72 6.96
C LYS A 36 -4.12 -23.25 6.55
N TYR A 37 -3.13 -22.79 5.79
CA TYR A 37 -3.32 -21.54 5.07
C TYR A 37 -4.51 -21.72 4.11
N PRO A 38 -5.36 -20.70 3.92
CA PRO A 38 -6.39 -20.77 2.92
C PRO A 38 -5.70 -21.03 1.58
N ASN A 39 -5.81 -22.27 1.10
CA ASN A 39 -5.43 -22.59 -0.27
C ASN A 39 -6.28 -21.68 -1.14
N GLU A 40 -5.65 -20.96 -2.05
CA GLU A 40 -6.33 -20.33 -3.17
C GLU A 40 -6.91 -21.45 -4.03
N SER A 41 -7.97 -22.10 -3.54
CA SER A 41 -8.66 -23.13 -4.29
C SER A 41 -9.26 -22.43 -5.49
N ILE A 42 -8.73 -22.78 -6.66
CA ILE A 42 -9.28 -22.48 -7.98
C ILE A 42 -10.79 -22.72 -7.88
N ILE A 43 -11.58 -21.64 -7.91
CA ILE A 43 -13.03 -21.74 -7.94
C ILE A 43 -13.37 -22.20 -9.35
N TYR A 44 -13.76 -23.46 -9.50
CA TYR A 44 -14.30 -23.97 -10.75
C TYR A 44 -15.72 -23.40 -10.92
N VAL A 45 -15.89 -22.42 -11.81
CA VAL A 45 -17.19 -22.02 -12.33
C VAL A 45 -17.39 -22.77 -13.65
N ASN A 46 -18.44 -23.59 -13.75
CA ASN A 46 -18.83 -24.30 -14.96
C ASN A 46 -17.81 -25.30 -15.57
N ASN A 47 -17.08 -26.07 -14.75
CA ASN A 47 -16.24 -27.20 -15.19
C ASN A 47 -15.16 -26.89 -16.25
N GLN A 48 -14.82 -25.62 -16.48
CA GLN A 48 -13.67 -25.23 -17.29
C GLN A 48 -12.59 -24.58 -16.41
N PRO A 49 -11.32 -24.99 -16.54
CA PRO A 49 -10.21 -24.26 -15.95
C PRO A 49 -9.97 -22.99 -16.78
N GLU A 50 -10.52 -21.86 -16.36
CA GLU A 50 -10.09 -20.56 -16.88
C GLU A 50 -8.63 -20.33 -16.45
N ALA A 51 -7.72 -20.46 -17.42
CA ALA A 51 -6.34 -20.04 -17.30
C ALA A 51 -6.27 -18.51 -17.33
N GLU A 52 -6.57 -17.89 -16.20
CA GLU A 52 -5.98 -16.65 -15.71
C GLU A 52 -6.67 -16.32 -14.38
N ILE A 53 -6.13 -16.85 -13.29
CA ILE A 53 -6.35 -16.21 -12.00
C ILE A 53 -5.70 -14.84 -12.15
N GLN A 54 -6.54 -13.82 -12.36
CA GLN A 54 -6.20 -12.46 -12.02
C GLN A 54 -5.62 -12.56 -10.61
N HIS A 55 -4.29 -12.44 -10.50
CA HIS A 55 -3.64 -12.12 -9.24
C HIS A 55 -4.54 -11.05 -8.64
N LYS A 56 -5.29 -11.37 -7.57
CA LYS A 56 -6.09 -10.36 -6.87
C LYS A 56 -5.04 -9.37 -6.44
N THR A 57 -4.94 -8.32 -7.23
CA THR A 57 -3.74 -7.51 -7.30
C THR A 57 -3.79 -6.85 -5.95
N VAL A 58 -2.95 -7.31 -5.01
CA VAL A 58 -2.92 -6.77 -3.64
C VAL A 58 -3.05 -5.28 -3.83
N ASN A 59 -4.21 -4.76 -3.40
CA ASN A 59 -4.66 -3.45 -3.83
C ASN A 59 -3.50 -2.51 -3.52
N GLN A 60 -3.19 -1.59 -4.44
CA GLN A 60 -2.13 -0.62 -4.20
C GLN A 60 -2.29 0.04 -2.82
N ALA A 61 -3.53 0.20 -2.33
CA ALA A 61 -3.87 0.58 -0.97
C ALA A 61 -3.37 -0.39 0.11
N GLN A 62 -3.54 -1.72 -0.04
CA GLN A 62 -3.04 -2.72 0.91
C GLN A 62 -1.50 -2.76 0.95
N ARG A 63 -0.84 -2.51 -0.19
CA ARG A 63 0.64 -2.40 -0.23
C ARG A 63 1.13 -1.13 0.45
N VAL A 64 0.45 -0.01 0.21
CA VAL A 64 0.74 1.27 0.86
C VAL A 64 0.44 1.19 2.36
N GLU A 65 -0.63 0.52 2.76
CA GLU A 65 -0.98 0.26 4.16
C GLU A 65 0.08 -0.60 4.86
N PHE A 66 0.54 -1.69 4.22
CA PHE A 66 1.66 -2.48 4.74
C PHE A 66 2.95 -1.65 4.88
N LEU A 67 3.28 -0.84 3.88
CA LEU A 67 4.45 0.03 3.92
C LEU A 67 4.31 1.10 5.02
N ASN A 68 3.12 1.64 5.21
CA ASN A 68 2.81 2.60 6.25
C ASN A 68 2.92 1.95 7.64
N ILE A 69 2.36 0.77 7.85
CA ILE A 69 2.44 0.04 9.13
C ILE A 69 3.89 -0.35 9.48
N LYS A 70 4.70 -0.72 8.48
CA LYS A 70 6.08 -1.17 8.71
C LYS A 70 7.12 -0.06 8.73
N TYR A 71 6.88 1.05 8.04
CA TYR A 71 7.91 2.07 7.80
C TYR A 71 7.49 3.50 8.14
N LEU A 72 6.21 3.78 8.48
CA LEU A 72 5.88 5.02 9.19
C LEU A 72 6.05 4.79 10.70
N PRO A 73 6.83 5.64 11.39
CA PRO A 73 6.91 5.58 12.84
C PRO A 73 5.63 6.22 13.41
N LEU A 74 4.62 5.41 13.71
CA LEU A 74 3.57 5.84 14.66
C LEU A 74 4.13 5.73 16.08
N GLY A 75 5.01 6.67 16.42
CA GLY A 75 5.34 7.00 17.80
C GLY A 75 4.51 8.21 18.22
N VAL A 76 3.19 8.11 18.16
CA VAL A 76 2.29 9.14 18.67
C VAL A 76 1.77 8.62 20.01
N ASP A 77 2.03 9.37 21.08
CA ASP A 77 1.50 9.02 22.40
C ASP A 77 -0.03 9.19 22.45
N ASP A 78 -0.65 8.78 23.55
CA ASP A 78 -2.11 8.91 23.77
C ASP A 78 -2.61 10.36 23.69
N SER A 79 -1.71 11.36 23.67
CA SER A 79 -2.01 12.78 23.53
C SER A 79 -1.97 13.29 22.08
N GLY A 80 -1.67 12.42 21.11
CA GLY A 80 -1.55 12.82 19.71
C GLY A 80 -0.22 13.50 19.37
N ARG A 81 0.78 13.47 20.26
CA ARG A 81 2.09 14.12 20.04
C ARG A 81 3.16 13.09 19.69
N TYR A 82 4.01 13.45 18.74
CA TYR A 82 5.15 12.62 18.35
C TYR A 82 6.15 12.56 19.50
N ASN A 83 6.38 11.36 20.05
CA ASN A 83 7.31 11.14 21.15
C ASN A 83 8.59 10.45 20.62
N PRO A 84 9.69 11.20 20.43
CA PRO A 84 10.94 10.65 19.88
C PRO A 84 11.64 9.65 20.82
N HIS A 85 11.18 9.48 22.06
CA HIS A 85 11.85 8.64 23.06
C HIS A 85 11.35 7.18 23.12
N VAL A 86 10.30 6.81 22.39
CA VAL A 86 9.72 5.45 22.47
C VAL A 86 10.61 4.39 21.78
N PHE A 87 11.56 4.81 20.93
CA PHE A 87 12.41 3.90 20.17
C PHE A 87 13.90 4.31 20.21
N PRO A 88 14.59 4.17 21.35
CA PRO A 88 15.97 4.66 21.54
C PRO A 88 17.04 3.91 20.72
N HIS A 89 16.69 2.81 20.05
CA HIS A 89 17.64 2.02 19.25
C HIS A 89 17.61 2.28 17.74
N TYR A 90 16.70 3.12 17.25
CA TYR A 90 16.69 3.53 15.86
C TYR A 90 17.31 4.93 15.78
N SER A 91 18.57 4.96 15.33
CA SER A 91 19.39 6.15 15.04
C SER A 91 18.56 7.39 14.72
N THR A 92 18.93 8.54 15.33
CA THR A 92 18.33 9.88 15.21
C THR A 92 18.37 10.49 13.79
N ASP A 93 18.53 9.67 12.77
CA ASP A 93 18.75 10.05 11.36
C ASP A 93 17.53 9.70 10.49
N TRP A 94 16.31 9.84 11.05
CA TRP A 94 15.04 9.59 10.36
C TRP A 94 14.74 10.62 9.25
N SER A 95 15.53 11.68 9.15
CA SER A 95 15.51 12.67 8.06
C SER A 95 16.18 12.18 6.78
N ARG A 96 16.93 11.07 6.82
CA ARG A 96 17.48 10.48 5.60
C ARG A 96 16.35 9.84 4.83
N SER A 97 15.94 10.51 3.75
CA SER A 97 15.11 9.95 2.70
C SER A 97 15.51 8.49 2.46
N LEU A 98 14.59 7.56 2.73
CA LEU A 98 14.84 6.15 2.51
C LEU A 98 15.15 5.96 1.03
N SER A 99 16.43 5.76 0.72
CA SER A 99 16.87 5.55 -0.65
C SER A 99 16.21 4.29 -1.19
N PHE A 100 15.98 4.25 -2.51
CA PHE A 100 15.47 3.05 -3.18
C PHE A 100 16.24 1.79 -2.78
N ASN A 101 17.56 1.89 -2.63
CA ASN A 101 18.42 0.78 -2.21
C ASN A 101 18.12 0.31 -0.78
N GLY A 102 17.76 1.21 0.14
CA GLY A 102 17.39 0.86 1.51
C GLY A 102 16.07 0.10 1.58
N ILE A 103 15.06 0.58 0.82
CA ILE A 103 13.76 -0.08 0.70
C ILE A 103 13.93 -1.45 0.03
N PHE A 104 14.66 -1.49 -1.08
CA PHE A 104 14.89 -2.71 -1.84
C PHE A 104 15.62 -3.78 -1.03
N SER A 105 16.67 -3.39 -0.28
CA SER A 105 17.40 -4.32 0.59
C SER A 105 16.52 -4.90 1.71
N CYS A 106 15.60 -4.11 2.28
CA CYS A 106 14.66 -4.64 3.28
C CYS A 106 13.67 -5.62 2.65
N VAL A 107 13.12 -5.31 1.48
CA VAL A 107 12.22 -6.21 0.75
C VAL A 107 12.93 -7.53 0.42
N LEU A 108 14.19 -7.48 -0.02
CA LEU A 108 14.97 -8.69 -0.30
C LEU A 108 15.24 -9.54 0.95
N LYS A 109 15.42 -8.93 2.13
CA LYS A 109 15.62 -9.69 3.37
C LYS A 109 14.39 -10.48 3.82
N VAL A 110 13.19 -10.00 3.49
CA VAL A 110 11.93 -10.60 3.96
C VAL A 110 11.15 -11.33 2.87
N THR A 111 11.61 -11.28 1.61
CA THR A 111 10.95 -11.93 0.50
C THR A 111 11.92 -12.82 -0.27
N HIS A 112 11.53 -14.08 -0.49
CA HIS A 112 12.21 -15.01 -1.40
C HIS A 112 11.98 -14.65 -2.88
N VAL A 113 11.66 -13.40 -3.20
CA VAL A 113 11.24 -12.93 -4.54
C VAL A 113 12.32 -13.16 -5.60
N LEU A 114 13.58 -13.31 -5.18
CA LEU A 114 14.70 -13.60 -6.08
C LEU A 114 15.16 -15.06 -6.06
N ASP A 115 14.64 -15.91 -5.17
CA ASP A 115 15.14 -17.28 -5.04
C ASP A 115 14.79 -18.15 -6.26
N ASP A 116 13.71 -17.81 -6.97
CA ASP A 116 13.29 -18.48 -8.21
C ASP A 116 13.45 -17.61 -9.48
N ARG A 117 13.95 -16.36 -9.35
CA ARG A 117 14.09 -15.45 -10.50
C ARG A 117 15.52 -15.03 -10.69
N THR A 118 16.06 -15.35 -11.85
CA THR A 118 17.36 -14.80 -12.29
C THR A 118 17.35 -13.28 -12.18
N VAL A 119 18.50 -12.67 -11.91
CA VAL A 119 18.70 -11.21 -11.91
C VAL A 119 18.07 -10.56 -13.16
N ASN A 120 18.12 -11.25 -14.30
CA ASN A 120 17.49 -10.84 -15.55
C ASN A 120 15.95 -10.75 -15.47
N GLY A 121 15.29 -11.69 -14.77
CA GLY A 121 13.85 -11.66 -14.52
C GLY A 121 13.41 -10.49 -13.63
N PHE A 122 14.22 -10.14 -12.63
CA PHE A 122 14.00 -8.96 -11.81
C PHE A 122 14.16 -7.67 -12.62
N THR A 123 15.24 -7.54 -13.40
CA THR A 123 15.49 -6.36 -14.24
C THR A 123 14.37 -6.14 -15.27
N LYS A 124 13.85 -7.21 -15.87
CA LYS A 124 12.69 -7.13 -16.78
C LYS A 124 11.42 -6.67 -16.07
N TRP A 125 11.11 -7.24 -14.90
CA TRP A 125 9.95 -6.83 -14.11
C TRP A 125 10.06 -5.36 -13.64
N TYR A 126 11.24 -4.96 -13.16
CA TYR A 126 11.51 -3.60 -12.73
C TYR A 126 11.38 -2.60 -13.87
N THR A 127 11.98 -2.89 -15.04
CA THR A 127 11.85 -2.05 -16.23
C THR A 127 10.39 -1.86 -16.63
N TYR A 128 9.61 -2.95 -16.64
CA TYR A 128 8.18 -2.89 -16.94
C TYR A 128 7.39 -2.05 -15.93
N LYS A 129 7.64 -2.23 -14.63
CA LYS A 129 6.96 -1.46 -13.57
C LYS A 129 7.39 0.00 -13.55
N LYS A 130 8.66 0.29 -13.82
CA LYS A 130 9.21 1.65 -13.96
C LYS A 130 8.54 2.38 -15.12
N LEU A 131 8.38 1.74 -16.28
CA LEU A 131 7.67 2.30 -17.42
C LEU A 131 6.21 2.63 -17.06
N LYS A 132 5.48 1.69 -16.45
CA LYS A 132 4.10 1.94 -15.99
C LYS A 132 4.00 3.10 -15.01
N LEU A 133 4.95 3.23 -14.09
CA LEU A 133 5.00 4.34 -13.14
C LEU A 133 5.23 5.67 -13.88
N MET A 134 6.17 5.71 -14.82
CA MET A 134 6.44 6.90 -15.62
C MET A 134 5.24 7.33 -16.47
N ASP A 135 4.50 6.38 -17.04
CA ASP A 135 3.29 6.68 -17.83
C ASP A 135 2.16 7.20 -16.96
N ALA A 136 1.96 6.63 -15.76
CA ALA A 136 1.01 7.15 -14.78
C ALA A 136 1.38 8.58 -14.33
N THR A 137 2.66 8.86 -14.10
CA THR A 137 3.14 10.21 -13.77
C THR A 137 2.89 11.19 -14.92
N LYS A 138 3.13 10.78 -16.17
CA LYS A 138 2.83 11.61 -17.35
C LYS A 138 1.34 11.92 -17.48
N ALA A 139 0.47 10.94 -17.23
CA ALA A 139 -0.97 11.13 -17.24
C ALA A 139 -1.40 12.14 -16.15
N ALA A 140 -0.94 11.95 -14.91
CA ALA A 140 -1.25 12.88 -13.82
C ALA A 140 -0.74 14.30 -14.08
N LEU A 141 0.46 14.45 -14.65
CA LEU A 141 0.99 15.76 -15.03
C LEU A 141 0.16 16.41 -16.13
N ARG A 142 -0.30 15.64 -17.12
CA ARG A 142 -1.18 16.14 -18.18
C ARG A 142 -2.50 16.64 -17.59
N ASP A 143 -3.11 15.88 -16.69
CA ASP A 143 -4.35 16.28 -16.03
C ASP A 143 -4.16 17.56 -15.22
N ILE A 144 -3.09 17.66 -14.41
CA ILE A 144 -2.76 18.88 -13.67
C ILE A 144 -2.61 20.08 -14.61
N VAL A 145 -1.86 19.94 -15.69
CA VAL A 145 -1.66 21.02 -16.66
C VAL A 145 -2.97 21.43 -17.33
N MET A 146 -3.86 20.47 -17.61
CA MET A 146 -5.17 20.76 -18.21
C MET A 146 -6.12 21.47 -17.25
N TYR A 147 -6.17 21.08 -15.97
CA TYR A 147 -7.11 21.64 -15.00
C TYR A 147 -6.60 22.92 -14.30
N LEU A 148 -5.29 23.20 -14.36
CA LEU A 148 -4.70 24.36 -13.70
C LEU A 148 -5.31 25.70 -14.15
N PRO A 149 -5.56 25.95 -15.45
CA PRO A 149 -6.18 27.21 -15.90
C PRO A 149 -7.62 27.38 -15.37
N GLU A 150 -8.43 26.33 -15.41
CA GLU A 150 -9.82 26.36 -14.92
C GLU A 150 -9.88 26.60 -13.41
N TYR A 151 -8.96 25.97 -12.68
CA TYR A 151 -8.81 26.20 -11.24
C TYR A 151 -8.42 27.65 -10.98
N GLN A 152 -7.39 28.18 -11.65
CA GLN A 152 -6.96 29.58 -11.50
C GLN A 152 -8.05 30.60 -11.83
N ASP A 153 -8.85 30.34 -12.86
CA ASP A 153 -10.00 31.19 -13.22
C ASP A 153 -11.07 31.18 -12.13
N SER A 154 -11.34 30.00 -11.55
CA SER A 154 -12.27 29.86 -10.43
C SER A 154 -11.81 30.65 -9.19
N PHE A 155 -10.51 30.62 -8.87
CA PHE A 155 -9.95 31.45 -7.78
C PHE A 155 -10.11 32.94 -8.03
N ARG A 156 -9.88 33.36 -9.28
CA ARG A 156 -10.01 34.76 -9.67
C ARG A 156 -11.44 35.24 -9.45
N LYS A 157 -12.43 34.48 -9.94
CA LYS A 157 -13.86 34.77 -9.75
C LYS A 157 -14.26 34.83 -8.28
N MET A 158 -13.76 33.90 -7.45
CA MET A 158 -14.04 33.94 -6.01
C MET A 158 -13.43 35.18 -5.34
N LYS A 159 -12.21 35.56 -5.71
CA LYS A 159 -11.57 36.78 -5.20
C LYS A 159 -12.32 38.05 -5.62
N GLU A 160 -12.76 38.13 -6.88
CA GLU A 160 -13.57 39.23 -7.40
C GLU A 160 -14.92 39.36 -6.66
N ALA A 161 -15.47 38.24 -6.18
CA ALA A 161 -16.69 38.20 -5.38
C ALA A 161 -16.47 38.49 -3.87
N GLY A 162 -15.28 38.93 -3.46
CA GLY A 162 -14.98 39.32 -2.07
C GLY A 162 -14.66 38.17 -1.12
N TYR A 163 -14.36 36.97 -1.66
CA TYR A 163 -13.90 35.85 -0.84
C TYR A 163 -12.39 35.88 -0.63
N GLU A 164 -11.97 35.58 0.60
CA GLU A 164 -10.57 35.39 0.96
C GLU A 164 -10.27 33.91 1.25
N ILE A 165 -9.12 33.43 0.76
CA ILE A 165 -8.66 32.07 1.03
C ILE A 165 -8.01 32.04 2.39
N ILE A 166 -8.56 31.26 3.32
CA ILE A 166 -8.02 31.18 4.68
C ILE A 166 -7.10 29.96 4.83
N ARG A 167 -7.43 28.86 4.16
CA ARG A 167 -6.65 27.62 4.25
C ARG A 167 -6.89 26.71 3.06
N TYR A 168 -5.90 25.88 2.78
CA TYR A 168 -6.05 24.73 1.91
C TYR A 168 -6.30 23.50 2.78
N ALA A 169 -7.34 22.73 2.44
CA ALA A 169 -7.63 21.46 3.09
C ALA A 169 -7.47 20.33 2.08
N ARG A 170 -6.83 19.24 2.53
CA ARG A 170 -6.73 18.00 1.76
C ARG A 170 -7.83 17.06 2.20
N SER A 171 -8.68 16.62 1.27
CA SER A 171 -9.66 15.56 1.56
C SER A 171 -8.94 14.23 1.74
N SER A 172 -8.85 13.71 2.95
CA SER A 172 -8.30 12.36 3.18
C SER A 172 -9.43 11.33 3.13
N LYS A 173 -9.93 10.97 1.94
CA LYS A 173 -10.81 9.80 1.80
C LYS A 173 -10.62 9.06 0.47
N GLY A 174 -9.61 8.19 0.42
CA GLY A 174 -9.68 6.75 0.04
C GLY A 174 -10.34 6.29 -1.28
N LYS A 175 -10.87 7.18 -2.10
CA LYS A 175 -11.33 6.90 -3.47
C LYS A 175 -10.51 7.77 -4.43
N LYS A 176 -10.48 7.38 -5.70
CA LYS A 176 -9.55 7.84 -6.76
C LYS A 176 -9.45 9.36 -7.00
N ASP A 177 -10.21 10.17 -6.28
CA ASP A 177 -10.29 11.62 -6.44
C ASP A 177 -9.84 12.30 -5.14
N ASP A 178 -8.53 12.22 -4.85
CA ASP A 178 -7.89 13.03 -3.82
C ASP A 178 -7.94 14.50 -4.27
N LEU A 179 -9.03 15.22 -3.98
CA LEU A 179 -9.15 16.65 -4.27
C LEU A 179 -8.58 17.50 -3.13
N PHE A 180 -7.83 18.53 -3.53
CA PHE A 180 -7.52 19.70 -2.71
C PHE A 180 -8.66 20.71 -2.88
N TYR A 181 -9.18 21.23 -1.77
CA TYR A 181 -10.13 22.34 -1.82
C TYR A 181 -9.63 23.50 -0.95
N ALA A 182 -9.77 24.72 -1.47
CA ALA A 182 -9.58 25.93 -0.71
C ALA A 182 -10.84 26.22 0.12
N VAL A 183 -10.64 26.65 1.36
CA VAL A 183 -11.71 27.13 2.23
C VAL A 183 -11.76 28.65 2.14
N PHE A 184 -12.92 29.16 1.77
CA PHE A 184 -13.16 30.58 1.55
C PHE A 184 -14.02 31.16 2.66
N GLN A 185 -13.77 32.41 3.02
CA GLN A 185 -14.64 33.20 3.88
C GLN A 185 -14.97 34.51 3.17
N LEU A 186 -16.23 34.90 3.21
CA LEU A 186 -16.67 36.19 2.71
C LEU A 186 -16.16 37.27 3.68
N GLN A 187 -15.50 38.32 3.18
CA GLN A 187 -15.24 39.48 4.01
C GLN A 187 -16.59 40.15 4.29
N GLY A 188 -17.08 39.99 5.52
CA GLY A 188 -18.28 40.68 5.96
C GLY A 188 -18.04 42.19 5.89
N GLU A 189 -18.97 42.91 5.25
CA GLU A 189 -19.00 44.36 5.31
C GLU A 189 -19.07 44.75 6.79
N CYS A 190 -17.98 45.29 7.32
CA CYS A 190 -17.99 45.92 8.64
C CYS A 190 -18.98 47.08 8.58
N CYS A 191 -20.23 46.85 9.01
CA CYS A 191 -21.19 47.92 9.25
C CYS A 191 -20.54 48.89 10.24
N HIS A 192 -20.01 49.99 9.72
CA HIS A 192 -19.58 51.13 10.52
C HIS A 192 -20.86 51.79 11.04
N GLY A 193 -21.24 51.42 12.26
CA GLY A 193 -22.21 52.13 13.08
C GLY A 193 -21.55 53.28 13.84
#